data_AF-A0A3S8UIT6-F1
#
_entry.id   AF-A0A3S8UIT6-F1
#
_cell.length_a   1.000
_cell.length_b   1.000
_cell.length_c   1.000
_cell.angle_alpha   90.00
_cell.angle_beta   90.00
_cell.angle_gamma   90.00
#
_symmetry.space_group_name_H-M   'P 1'
#
loop_
_entity.id
_entity.type
_entity.pdbx_description
1 polymer ?
#
loop_
_entity_poly.entity_id
_entity_poly.type
_entity_poly.pdbx_seq_one_letter_code
_entity_poly.pdbx_strand_id
1 'polypeptide(L)'
;MPQELHGIPDALRIELDDFIHNNDFPALYVAYNWGSDNFSSGFPEILALELDFAPVAFNQLSINQVRRVAQWGSLPGWRNVSGEISSTGGAALTKDSPAEMLIACMKPLKGIGPTYQSKLLRFAYPDRFGAIDTRIVRVFGEGDCASKQHAWLSLRADNLNNRWGIPAQQKHWPSDFTLWTAILRYIANRILEACPHPQTFIDAGLRKAGTWTCADVEMALFSFASQHIAGHFPANGPQKVTPCRSLET
;
A
#
# COMPACT_ATOMS: atom_id res chain seq x y z
N MET A 1 -12.88 -14.40 -15.53
CA MET A 1 -13.58 -15.11 -14.43
C MET A 1 -13.35 -14.31 -13.16
N PRO A 2 -14.36 -14.07 -12.31
CA PRO A 2 -14.10 -13.49 -11.00
C PRO A 2 -13.27 -14.50 -10.23
N GLN A 3 -12.03 -14.14 -9.88
CA GLN A 3 -11.27 -14.95 -8.92
C GLN A 3 -12.05 -14.91 -7.60
N GLU A 4 -12.39 -16.09 -7.08
CA GLU A 4 -13.07 -16.23 -5.80
C GLU A 4 -12.30 -15.45 -4.73
N LEU A 5 -13.00 -14.57 -4.02
CA LEU A 5 -12.49 -13.69 -2.96
C LEU A 5 -12.20 -14.49 -1.67
N HIS A 6 -11.48 -15.60 -1.80
CA HIS A 6 -11.05 -16.43 -0.68
C HIS A 6 -10.16 -15.60 0.24
N GLY A 7 -10.51 -15.54 1.53
CA GLY A 7 -9.65 -14.95 2.56
C GLY A 7 -10.15 -13.65 3.21
N ILE A 8 -11.25 -13.04 2.74
CA ILE A 8 -11.88 -11.90 3.43
C ILE A 8 -13.08 -12.40 4.26
N PRO A 9 -13.08 -12.25 5.60
CA PRO A 9 -14.21 -12.63 6.45
C PRO A 9 -15.51 -11.90 6.06
N ASP A 10 -16.67 -12.55 6.20
CA ASP A 10 -17.96 -11.96 5.80
C ASP A 10 -18.29 -10.66 6.53
N ALA A 11 -17.98 -10.58 7.82
CA ALA A 11 -18.14 -9.34 8.58
C ALA A 11 -17.33 -8.18 8.00
N LEU A 12 -16.10 -8.45 7.54
CA LEU A 12 -15.27 -7.46 6.88
C LEU A 12 -15.82 -7.10 5.49
N ARG A 13 -16.41 -8.05 4.75
CA ARG A 13 -17.04 -7.75 3.46
C ARG A 13 -18.18 -6.74 3.59
N ILE A 14 -19.03 -6.88 4.60
CA ILE A 14 -20.11 -5.92 4.91
C ILE A 14 -19.51 -4.54 5.19
N GLU A 15 -18.49 -4.47 6.04
CA GLU A 15 -17.82 -3.20 6.35
C GLU A 15 -17.18 -2.56 5.10
N LEU A 16 -16.60 -3.37 4.21
CA LEU A 16 -16.04 -2.88 2.94
C LEU A 16 -17.11 -2.39 1.98
N ASP A 17 -18.23 -3.09 1.84
CA ASP A 17 -19.36 -2.65 1.01
C ASP A 17 -19.93 -1.32 1.52
N ASP A 18 -20.09 -1.18 2.84
CA ASP A 18 -20.49 0.08 3.48
C ASP A 18 -19.45 1.18 3.24
N PHE A 19 -18.15 0.87 3.36
CA PHE A 19 -17.09 1.84 3.08
C PHE A 19 -17.11 2.30 1.61
N ILE A 20 -17.30 1.38 0.66
CA ILE A 20 -17.41 1.70 -0.76
C ILE A 20 -18.60 2.61 -1.02
N HIS A 21 -19.76 2.31 -0.43
CA HIS A 21 -20.97 3.11 -0.61
C HIS A 21 -20.84 4.53 -0.05
N ASN A 22 -20.11 4.69 1.05
CA ASN A 22 -20.02 5.96 1.78
C ASN A 22 -18.84 6.85 1.34
N ASN A 23 -18.02 6.44 0.37
CA ASN A 23 -16.85 7.19 -0.05
C ASN A 23 -16.78 7.35 -1.57
N ASP A 24 -16.47 8.56 -2.03
CA ASP A 24 -16.22 8.86 -3.44
C ASP A 24 -14.78 8.45 -3.81
N PHE A 25 -14.63 7.24 -4.32
CA PHE A 25 -13.33 6.68 -4.73
C PHE A 25 -12.62 7.51 -5.81
N PRO A 26 -13.29 7.93 -6.90
CA PRO A 26 -12.70 8.88 -7.85
C PRO A 26 -12.13 10.14 -7.18
N ALA A 27 -12.89 10.79 -6.28
CA ALA A 27 -12.42 11.97 -5.58
C ALA A 27 -11.24 11.66 -4.65
N LEU A 28 -11.27 10.54 -3.93
CA LEU A 28 -10.15 10.08 -3.09
C LEU A 28 -8.87 9.85 -3.91
N TYR A 29 -8.99 9.21 -5.07
CA TYR A 29 -7.87 9.00 -6.00
C TYR A 29 -7.31 10.32 -6.52
N VAL A 30 -8.17 11.25 -6.96
CA VAL A 30 -7.76 12.59 -7.40
C VAL A 30 -7.09 13.39 -6.29
N ALA A 31 -7.53 13.21 -5.04
CA ALA A 31 -6.96 13.85 -3.86
C ALA A 31 -5.63 13.23 -3.41
N TYR A 32 -5.17 12.11 -4.01
CA TYR A 32 -3.88 11.54 -3.69
C TYR A 32 -2.75 12.56 -3.91
N ASN A 33 -1.88 12.67 -2.91
CA ASN A 33 -0.73 13.55 -2.97
C ASN A 33 0.45 12.97 -2.19
N TRP A 34 1.59 12.81 -2.86
CA TRP A 34 2.85 12.39 -2.27
C TRP A 34 4.05 12.98 -3.01
N GLY A 35 4.78 13.90 -2.37
CA GLY A 35 5.91 14.57 -3.02
C GLY A 35 5.48 15.34 -4.27
N SER A 36 6.02 14.97 -5.43
CA SER A 36 5.63 15.51 -6.75
C SER A 36 4.47 14.77 -7.42
N ASP A 37 4.04 13.63 -6.87
CA ASP A 37 2.92 12.85 -7.40
C ASP A 37 1.60 13.39 -6.87
N ASN A 38 0.86 14.04 -7.76
CA ASN A 38 -0.53 14.42 -7.54
C ASN A 38 -1.29 14.34 -8.87
N PHE A 39 -2.61 14.43 -8.80
CA PHE A 39 -3.46 14.27 -9.97
C PHE A 39 -3.18 15.33 -11.05
N SER A 40 -2.98 16.60 -10.65
CA SER A 40 -2.73 17.70 -11.59
C SER A 40 -1.42 17.58 -12.36
N SER A 41 -0.40 16.95 -11.76
CA SER A 41 0.87 16.63 -12.42
C SER A 41 0.85 15.30 -13.18
N GLY A 42 -0.23 14.51 -13.05
CA GLY A 42 -0.35 13.19 -13.66
C GLY A 42 0.56 12.13 -13.04
N PHE A 43 0.93 12.26 -11.76
CA PHE A 43 1.78 11.32 -11.01
C PHE A 43 3.11 10.95 -11.69
N PRO A 44 4.00 11.94 -11.95
CA PRO A 44 5.17 11.75 -12.81
C PRO A 44 6.18 10.72 -12.27
N GLU A 45 6.39 10.62 -10.94
CA GLU A 45 7.35 9.68 -10.38
C GLU A 45 6.77 8.27 -10.31
N ILE A 46 5.47 8.13 -9.99
CA ILE A 46 4.78 6.84 -10.07
C ILE A 46 4.82 6.32 -11.51
N LEU A 47 4.52 7.17 -12.49
CA LEU A 47 4.58 6.82 -13.91
C LEU A 47 5.98 6.32 -14.30
N ALA A 48 7.02 7.07 -13.90
CA ALA A 48 8.41 6.73 -14.20
C ALA A 48 8.87 5.42 -13.54
N LEU A 49 8.38 5.12 -12.32
CA LEU A 49 8.69 3.87 -11.62
C LEU A 49 7.96 2.67 -12.24
N GLU A 50 6.68 2.82 -12.59
CA GLU A 50 5.94 1.73 -13.25
C GLU A 50 6.50 1.43 -14.64
N LEU A 51 6.90 2.44 -15.43
CA LEU A 51 7.58 2.23 -16.71
C LEU A 51 8.93 1.51 -16.56
N ASP A 52 9.68 1.82 -15.50
CA ASP A 52 10.97 1.18 -15.19
C ASP A 52 10.79 -0.30 -14.78
N PHE A 53 9.67 -0.63 -14.15
CA PHE A 53 9.38 -1.99 -13.68
C PHE A 53 8.69 -2.86 -14.74
N ALA A 54 7.85 -2.27 -15.60
CA ALA A 54 7.05 -3.00 -16.60
C ALA A 54 7.83 -4.01 -17.48
N PRO A 55 9.06 -3.71 -17.97
CA PRO A 55 9.78 -4.66 -18.83
C PRO A 55 10.61 -5.70 -18.04
N VAL A 56 10.67 -5.62 -16.71
CA VAL A 56 11.59 -6.41 -15.88
C VAL A 56 10.82 -7.41 -15.03
N ALA A 57 11.21 -8.69 -15.07
CA ALA A 57 10.66 -9.68 -14.14
C ALA A 57 11.02 -9.30 -12.70
N PHE A 58 10.12 -9.50 -11.73
CA PHE A 58 10.35 -9.05 -10.36
C PHE A 58 11.66 -9.55 -9.73
N ASN A 59 12.03 -10.80 -10.02
CA ASN A 59 13.29 -11.41 -9.56
C ASN A 59 14.55 -10.90 -10.29
N GLN A 60 14.42 -10.00 -11.26
CA GLN A 60 15.50 -9.37 -12.01
C GLN A 60 15.66 -7.89 -11.69
N LEU A 61 14.86 -7.34 -10.75
CA LEU A 61 15.00 -5.95 -10.36
C LEU A 61 16.40 -5.69 -9.79
N SER A 62 17.04 -4.66 -10.34
CA SER A 62 18.35 -4.22 -9.87
C SER A 62 18.24 -3.53 -8.51
N ILE A 63 19.35 -3.50 -7.78
CA ILE A 63 19.43 -2.74 -6.52
C ILE A 63 19.16 -1.25 -6.72
N ASN A 64 19.44 -0.70 -7.91
CA ASN A 64 19.16 0.70 -8.23
C ASN A 64 17.65 0.94 -8.35
N GLN A 65 16.90 0.03 -8.98
CA GLN A 65 15.44 0.10 -9.05
C GLN A 65 14.82 0.02 -7.64
N VAL A 66 15.34 -0.89 -6.80
CA VAL A 66 14.92 -0.97 -5.39
C VAL A 66 15.19 0.34 -4.64
N ARG A 67 16.36 0.94 -4.84
CA ARG A 67 16.74 2.23 -4.23
C ARG A 67 15.88 3.39 -4.73
N ARG A 68 15.46 3.40 -5.99
CA ARG A 68 14.54 4.41 -6.54
C ARG A 68 13.18 4.37 -5.82
N VAL A 69 12.61 3.18 -5.62
CA VAL A 69 11.37 3.02 -4.84
C VAL A 69 11.56 3.47 -3.38
N ALA A 70 12.70 3.12 -2.77
CA ALA A 70 13.04 3.57 -1.43
C ALA A 70 13.19 5.10 -1.34
N GLN A 71 13.81 5.72 -2.33
CA GLN A 71 13.96 7.18 -2.43
C GLN A 71 12.59 7.86 -2.60
N TRP A 72 11.76 7.39 -3.53
CA TRP A 72 10.40 7.88 -3.76
C TRP A 72 9.56 7.82 -2.48
N GLY A 73 9.59 6.69 -1.78
CA GLY A 73 8.87 6.51 -0.51
C GLY A 73 9.47 7.29 0.67
N SER A 74 10.55 8.04 0.46
CA SER A 74 11.27 8.81 1.49
C SER A 74 11.88 7.95 2.61
N LEU A 75 12.49 6.80 2.26
CA LEU A 75 13.20 5.96 3.23
C LEU A 75 14.49 6.64 3.69
N PRO A 76 14.67 6.92 5.00
CA PRO A 76 15.95 7.36 5.54
C PRO A 76 17.01 6.27 5.31
N GLY A 77 18.17 6.70 4.82
CA GLY A 77 19.24 5.77 4.47
C GLY A 77 18.94 4.91 3.24
N TRP A 78 18.04 5.31 2.35
CA TRP A 78 17.73 4.56 1.11
C TRP A 78 18.98 4.17 0.30
N ARG A 79 20.04 5.00 0.34
CA ARG A 79 21.33 4.70 -0.31
C ARG A 79 22.03 3.45 0.24
N ASN A 80 21.74 3.09 1.50
CA ASN A 80 22.33 1.94 2.21
C ASN A 80 21.55 0.65 1.96
N VAL A 81 20.41 0.70 1.24
CA VAL A 81 19.68 -0.50 0.82
C VAL A 81 20.62 -1.35 -0.04
N SER A 82 20.69 -2.64 0.25
CA SER A 82 21.64 -3.58 -0.35
C SER A 82 21.04 -4.99 -0.44
N GLY A 83 21.73 -5.87 -1.16
CA GLY A 83 21.26 -7.23 -1.47
C GLY A 83 20.63 -7.32 -2.84
N GLU A 84 19.99 -8.46 -3.12
CA GLU A 84 19.39 -8.80 -4.40
C GLU A 84 18.02 -9.43 -4.19
N ILE A 85 17.14 -9.33 -5.19
CA ILE A 85 15.88 -10.06 -5.16
C ILE A 85 16.15 -11.52 -5.53
N SER A 86 15.67 -12.46 -4.71
CA SER A 86 15.96 -13.88 -4.92
C SER A 86 15.24 -14.42 -6.15
N SER A 87 15.98 -15.15 -6.99
CA SER A 87 15.43 -15.92 -8.10
C SER A 87 14.63 -17.15 -7.67
N THR A 88 14.86 -17.64 -6.44
CA THR A 88 14.14 -18.81 -5.88
C THR A 88 12.65 -18.55 -5.67
N GLY A 89 12.23 -17.28 -5.63
CA GLY A 89 10.83 -16.87 -5.62
C GLY A 89 10.09 -17.06 -6.93
N GLY A 90 10.72 -17.53 -8.01
CA GLY A 90 10.07 -17.74 -9.31
C GLY A 90 8.83 -18.63 -9.26
N ALA A 91 8.80 -19.63 -8.37
CA ALA A 91 7.61 -20.46 -8.13
C ALA A 91 6.53 -19.79 -7.24
N ALA A 92 6.90 -18.77 -6.46
CA ALA A 92 5.95 -17.93 -5.72
C ALA A 92 5.31 -16.86 -6.63
N LEU A 93 6.03 -16.38 -7.65
CA LEU A 93 5.51 -15.44 -8.66
C LEU A 93 4.33 -16.01 -9.45
N THR A 94 4.22 -17.34 -9.57
CA THR A 94 3.14 -18.02 -10.29
C THR A 94 1.91 -18.34 -9.43
N LYS A 95 2.03 -18.27 -8.10
CA LYS A 95 0.98 -18.70 -7.16
C LYS A 95 0.07 -17.57 -6.67
N ASP A 96 0.36 -16.32 -7.05
CA ASP A 96 -0.39 -15.15 -6.58
C ASP A 96 -0.53 -15.10 -5.05
N SER A 97 0.56 -15.45 -4.34
CA SER A 97 0.64 -15.47 -2.88
C SER A 97 1.52 -14.31 -2.41
N PRO A 98 0.93 -13.16 -2.01
CA PRO A 98 1.68 -11.97 -1.62
C PRO A 98 2.70 -12.25 -0.51
N ALA A 99 2.28 -12.98 0.53
CA ALA A 99 3.14 -13.36 1.65
C ALA A 99 4.34 -14.23 1.21
N GLU A 100 4.11 -15.22 0.35
CA GLU A 100 5.19 -16.07 -0.16
C GLU A 100 6.17 -15.27 -1.02
N MET A 101 5.69 -14.36 -1.87
CA MET A 101 6.55 -13.48 -2.66
C MET A 101 7.44 -12.61 -1.77
N LEU A 102 6.89 -12.05 -0.68
CA LEU A 102 7.67 -11.29 0.28
C LEU A 102 8.78 -12.14 0.93
N ILE A 103 8.44 -13.33 1.41
CA ILE A 103 9.38 -14.22 2.11
C ILE A 103 10.46 -14.75 1.14
N ALA A 104 10.05 -15.22 -0.03
CA ALA A 104 10.94 -15.89 -0.98
C ALA A 104 11.83 -14.89 -1.71
N CYS A 105 11.27 -13.77 -2.19
CA CYS A 105 11.99 -12.85 -3.07
C CYS A 105 12.80 -11.81 -2.27
N MET A 106 12.34 -11.35 -1.11
CA MET A 106 12.91 -10.16 -0.45
C MET A 106 13.76 -10.44 0.78
N LYS A 107 13.84 -11.69 1.25
CA LYS A 107 14.71 -12.07 2.39
C LYS A 107 16.17 -11.63 2.26
N PRO A 108 16.81 -11.62 1.07
CA PRO A 108 18.19 -11.17 0.95
C PRO A 108 18.37 -9.65 0.97
N LEU A 109 17.29 -8.87 0.80
CA LEU A 109 17.36 -7.41 0.82
C LEU A 109 17.53 -6.89 2.26
N LYS A 110 18.47 -5.98 2.43
CA LYS A 110 18.77 -5.33 3.72
C LYS A 110 18.41 -3.85 3.66
N GLY A 111 17.96 -3.32 4.79
CA GLY A 111 17.62 -1.91 4.94
C GLY A 111 16.22 -1.52 4.46
N ILE A 112 15.37 -2.49 4.09
CA ILE A 112 13.96 -2.26 3.79
C ILE A 112 13.06 -3.00 4.77
N GLY A 113 11.91 -2.41 5.09
CA GLY A 113 10.88 -3.00 5.96
C GLY A 113 9.55 -3.21 5.22
N PRO A 114 8.50 -3.63 5.93
CA PRO A 114 7.20 -4.03 5.36
C PRO A 114 6.60 -3.03 4.35
N THR A 115 6.65 -1.73 4.65
CA THR A 115 6.16 -0.69 3.74
C THR A 115 6.92 -0.66 2.41
N TYR A 116 8.24 -0.83 2.43
CA TYR A 116 9.03 -0.76 1.19
C TYR A 116 9.01 -2.09 0.44
N GLN A 117 8.94 -3.19 1.18
CA GLN A 117 8.70 -4.50 0.60
C GLN A 117 7.38 -4.53 -0.18
N SER A 118 6.28 -4.04 0.39
CA SER A 118 5.00 -3.94 -0.33
C SER A 118 5.03 -2.93 -1.49
N LYS A 119 5.71 -1.77 -1.35
CA LYS A 119 5.91 -0.82 -2.45
C LYS A 119 6.59 -1.45 -3.66
N LEU A 120 7.60 -2.30 -3.46
CA LEU A 120 8.26 -3.01 -4.56
C LEU A 120 7.30 -3.91 -5.34
N LEU A 121 6.42 -4.64 -4.65
CA LEU A 121 5.39 -5.46 -5.31
C LEU A 121 4.34 -4.59 -6.01
N ARG A 122 3.93 -3.48 -5.40
CA ARG A 122 2.99 -2.52 -5.98
C ARG A 122 3.51 -1.95 -7.30
N PHE A 123 4.79 -1.61 -7.41
CA PHE A 123 5.36 -1.12 -8.67
C PHE A 123 5.59 -2.22 -9.71
N ALA A 124 5.87 -3.45 -9.26
CA ALA A 124 6.08 -4.58 -10.17
C ALA A 124 4.79 -5.11 -10.79
N TYR A 125 3.70 -5.10 -10.02
CA TYR A 125 2.40 -5.63 -10.44
C TYR A 125 1.27 -4.73 -9.90
N PRO A 126 1.11 -3.50 -10.42
CA PRO A 126 0.12 -2.53 -9.91
C PRO A 126 -1.33 -3.01 -10.08
N ASP A 127 -1.58 -3.89 -11.05
CA ASP A 127 -2.87 -4.57 -11.22
C ASP A 127 -3.22 -5.49 -10.03
N ARG A 128 -2.21 -6.07 -9.38
CA ARG A 128 -2.37 -7.15 -8.39
C ARG A 128 -2.13 -6.74 -6.96
N PHE A 129 -1.25 -5.77 -6.73
CA PHE A 129 -0.79 -5.38 -5.39
C PHE A 129 -0.85 -3.87 -5.21
N GLY A 130 -1.21 -3.45 -3.99
CA GLY A 130 -1.01 -2.09 -3.50
C GLY A 130 0.03 -2.06 -2.38
N ALA A 131 0.61 -0.91 -2.11
CA ALA A 131 1.50 -0.73 -0.97
C ALA A 131 0.73 -0.79 0.35
N ILE A 132 1.39 -1.19 1.44
CA ILE A 132 0.85 -1.03 2.80
C ILE A 132 1.72 -0.03 3.57
N ASP A 133 1.29 1.24 3.54
CA ASP A 133 1.97 2.33 4.22
C ASP A 133 1.55 2.44 5.69
N THR A 134 2.42 3.03 6.50
CA THR A 134 2.13 3.37 7.89
C THR A 134 0.83 4.16 8.06
N ARG A 135 0.48 5.07 7.14
CA ARG A 135 -0.80 5.80 7.21
C ARG A 135 -1.99 4.86 7.08
N ILE A 136 -1.91 3.90 6.16
CA ILE A 136 -2.95 2.88 5.94
C ILE A 136 -3.12 2.05 7.21
N VAL A 137 -2.02 1.54 7.78
CA VAL A 137 -2.10 0.72 9.01
C VAL A 137 -2.61 1.52 10.20
N ARG A 138 -2.31 2.83 10.29
CA ARG A 138 -2.83 3.68 11.36
C ARG A 138 -4.35 3.88 11.32
N VAL A 139 -4.96 3.82 10.13
CA VAL A 139 -6.40 4.03 9.98
C VAL A 139 -7.17 2.71 9.90
N PHE A 140 -6.64 1.73 9.18
CA PHE A 140 -7.30 0.47 8.87
C PHE A 140 -6.77 -0.74 9.65
N GLY A 141 -5.72 -0.57 10.44
CA GLY A 141 -5.15 -1.62 11.29
C GLY A 141 -5.13 -1.25 12.78
N GLU A 142 -4.14 -1.79 13.49
CA GLU A 142 -3.80 -1.35 14.84
C GLU A 142 -3.02 -0.03 14.76
N GLY A 143 -3.75 1.07 14.66
CA GLY A 143 -3.21 2.42 14.74
C GLY A 143 -3.12 2.99 16.15
N ASP A 144 -2.81 4.29 16.24
CA ASP A 144 -3.04 5.07 17.45
C ASP A 144 -4.51 5.46 17.62
N CYS A 145 -4.92 5.73 18.86
CA CYS A 145 -6.31 6.05 19.18
C CYS A 145 -6.83 7.30 18.47
N ALA A 146 -5.95 8.21 18.05
CA ALA A 146 -6.36 9.41 17.35
C ALA A 146 -6.63 9.15 15.87
N SER A 147 -6.07 8.09 15.27
CA SER A 147 -6.16 7.87 13.82
C SER A 147 -6.97 6.64 13.43
N LYS A 148 -7.08 5.65 14.32
CA LYS A 148 -7.80 4.41 14.04
C LYS A 148 -9.27 4.69 13.76
N GLN A 149 -9.74 4.23 12.60
CA GLN A 149 -11.16 4.30 12.19
C GLN A 149 -11.75 2.90 11.98
N HIS A 150 -10.93 1.97 11.47
CA HIS A 150 -11.34 0.63 11.10
C HIS A 150 -10.43 -0.44 11.72
N ALA A 151 -10.83 -1.71 11.58
CA ALA A 151 -10.08 -2.87 12.07
C ALA A 151 -9.93 -3.95 10.99
N TRP A 152 -9.66 -3.54 9.75
CA TRP A 152 -9.51 -4.43 8.60
C TRP A 152 -8.26 -5.32 8.70
N LEU A 153 -7.23 -4.82 9.39
CA LEU A 153 -5.93 -5.48 9.54
C LEU A 153 -5.57 -5.62 11.03
N SER A 154 -4.79 -6.64 11.35
CA SER A 154 -4.17 -6.86 12.66
C SER A 154 -2.72 -6.32 12.74
N LEU A 155 -2.18 -5.79 11.62
CA LEU A 155 -0.90 -5.08 11.62
C LEU A 155 -0.96 -3.83 12.48
N ARG A 156 0.12 -3.59 13.22
CA ARG A 156 0.33 -2.38 14.01
C ARG A 156 1.34 -1.45 13.39
N ALA A 157 1.05 -0.16 13.47
CA ALA A 157 2.01 0.90 13.23
C ALA A 157 2.53 1.43 14.57
N ASP A 158 3.84 1.43 14.76
CA ASP A 158 4.48 1.94 15.97
C ASP A 158 5.18 3.27 15.69
N ASN A 159 5.11 4.21 16.64
CA ASN A 159 5.86 5.45 16.60
C ASN A 159 7.13 5.32 17.46
N LEU A 160 8.27 5.16 16.80
CA LEU A 160 9.57 5.09 17.46
C LEU A 160 10.39 6.32 17.07
N ASN A 161 10.85 7.08 18.07
CA ASN A 161 11.66 8.29 17.88
C ASN A 161 11.01 9.30 16.91
N ASN A 162 9.71 9.59 17.12
CA ASN A 162 8.90 10.47 16.27
C ASN A 162 8.78 10.02 14.81
N ARG A 163 8.91 8.72 14.55
CA ARG A 163 8.74 8.15 13.23
C ARG A 163 7.84 6.92 13.28
N TRP A 164 6.78 6.96 12.48
CA TRP A 164 5.91 5.81 12.27
C TRP A 164 6.60 4.75 11.41
N GLY A 165 6.42 3.50 11.79
CA GLY A 165 6.89 2.33 11.06
C GLY A 165 6.00 1.12 11.32
N ILE A 166 6.05 0.15 10.41
CA ILE A 166 5.45 -1.17 10.60
C ILE A 166 6.59 -2.12 11.00
N PRO A 167 6.70 -2.57 12.26
CA PRO A 167 7.73 -3.52 12.65
C PRO A 167 7.62 -4.83 11.85
N ALA A 168 8.76 -5.35 11.38
CA ALA A 168 8.80 -6.57 10.56
C ALA A 168 8.61 -7.86 11.38
N GLN A 169 8.82 -7.79 12.70
CA GLN A 169 8.76 -8.94 13.61
C GLN A 169 7.35 -9.23 14.14
N GLN A 170 6.34 -8.52 13.64
CA GLN A 170 4.96 -8.75 14.04
C GLN A 170 4.48 -10.12 13.57
N LYS A 171 3.73 -10.82 14.44
CA LYS A 171 3.14 -12.13 14.14
C LYS A 171 2.31 -12.14 12.85
N HIS A 172 1.64 -11.02 12.57
CA HIS A 172 0.73 -10.85 11.44
C HIS A 172 1.44 -10.42 10.14
N TRP A 173 2.74 -10.11 10.18
CA TRP A 173 3.52 -9.89 8.97
C TRP A 173 4.18 -11.19 8.52
N PRO A 174 4.05 -11.62 7.24
CA PRO A 174 3.41 -10.93 6.10
C PRO A 174 1.97 -11.39 5.79
N SER A 175 1.31 -12.17 6.64
CA SER A 175 -0.04 -12.70 6.36
C SER A 175 -1.07 -11.59 6.09
N ASP A 176 -1.00 -10.49 6.84
CA ASP A 176 -1.90 -9.35 6.66
C ASP A 176 -1.69 -8.61 5.34
N PHE A 177 -0.51 -8.73 4.72
CA PHE A 177 -0.31 -8.22 3.37
C PHE A 177 -1.12 -9.01 2.33
N THR A 178 -1.34 -10.30 2.60
CA THR A 178 -2.24 -11.14 1.77
C THR A 178 -3.68 -10.68 1.92
N LEU A 179 -4.13 -10.45 3.17
CA LEU A 179 -5.47 -9.89 3.43
C LEU A 179 -5.64 -8.51 2.80
N TRP A 180 -4.67 -7.62 2.96
CA TRP A 180 -4.66 -6.30 2.33
C TRP A 180 -4.81 -6.37 0.81
N THR A 181 -4.06 -7.25 0.17
CA THR A 181 -4.17 -7.48 -1.28
C THR A 181 -5.57 -7.97 -1.67
N ALA A 182 -6.16 -8.88 -0.89
CA ALA A 182 -7.53 -9.34 -1.11
C ALA A 182 -8.55 -8.21 -0.98
N ILE A 183 -8.41 -7.35 0.04
CA ILE A 183 -9.26 -6.17 0.25
C ILE A 183 -9.20 -5.22 -0.96
N LEU A 184 -8.00 -4.90 -1.45
CA LEU A 184 -7.84 -4.02 -2.61
C LEU A 184 -8.54 -4.57 -3.85
N ARG A 185 -8.40 -5.88 -4.11
CA ARG A 185 -9.10 -6.55 -5.21
C ARG A 185 -10.60 -6.58 -5.02
N TYR A 186 -11.06 -6.79 -3.79
CA TYR A 186 -12.47 -6.78 -3.44
C TYR A 186 -13.12 -5.44 -3.79
N ILE A 187 -12.48 -4.35 -3.37
CA ILE A 187 -12.90 -2.98 -3.62
C ILE A 187 -12.82 -2.65 -5.12
N ALA A 188 -11.70 -2.94 -5.77
CA ALA A 188 -11.52 -2.65 -7.21
C ALA A 188 -12.60 -3.28 -8.09
N ASN A 189 -13.13 -4.45 -7.70
CA ASN A 189 -14.20 -5.15 -8.42
C ASN A 189 -15.62 -4.68 -8.07
N ARG A 190 -15.78 -3.71 -7.16
CA ARG A 190 -17.08 -3.26 -6.64
C ARG A 190 -17.34 -1.77 -6.80
N ILE A 191 -16.30 -0.96 -6.95
CA ILE A 191 -16.47 0.44 -7.35
C ILE A 191 -17.15 0.46 -8.72
N LEU A 192 -18.25 1.19 -8.84
CA LEU A 192 -19.04 1.25 -10.07
C LEU A 192 -18.58 2.39 -10.97
N GLU A 193 -18.02 3.44 -10.37
CA GLU A 193 -17.48 4.61 -11.02
C GLU A 193 -16.19 4.30 -11.76
N ALA A 194 -16.00 4.94 -12.91
CA ALA A 194 -14.76 4.81 -13.67
C ALA A 194 -13.57 5.44 -12.93
N CYS A 195 -12.44 4.73 -12.86
CA CYS A 195 -11.21 5.31 -12.32
C CYS A 195 -10.74 6.48 -13.21
N PRO A 196 -10.53 7.69 -12.66
CA PRO A 196 -10.16 8.86 -13.44
C PRO A 196 -8.65 8.88 -13.71
N HIS A 197 -8.11 7.92 -14.45
CA HIS A 197 -6.66 7.88 -14.72
C HIS A 197 -6.19 9.09 -15.54
N PRO A 198 -4.99 9.63 -15.27
CA PRO A 198 -4.33 10.53 -16.20
C PRO A 198 -4.08 9.85 -17.55
N GLN A 199 -4.25 10.59 -18.64
CA GLN A 199 -4.10 10.08 -20.01
C GLN A 199 -2.71 9.46 -20.27
N THR A 200 -1.67 9.98 -19.61
CA THR A 200 -0.29 9.46 -19.72
C THR A 200 -0.15 8.00 -19.30
N PHE A 201 -0.90 7.53 -18.30
CA PHE A 201 -0.90 6.11 -17.90
C PHE A 201 -1.60 5.22 -18.92
N ILE A 202 -2.66 5.74 -19.56
CA ILE A 202 -3.42 5.05 -20.60
C ILE A 202 -2.55 4.91 -21.85
N ASP A 203 -1.94 6.02 -22.29
CA ASP A 203 -1.06 6.07 -23.47
C ASP A 203 0.17 5.17 -23.32
N ALA A 204 0.70 5.07 -22.10
CA ALA A 204 1.81 4.17 -21.75
C ALA A 204 1.40 2.69 -21.66
N GLY A 205 0.11 2.36 -21.76
CA GLY A 205 -0.41 1.00 -21.60
C GLY A 205 -0.34 0.45 -20.17
N LEU A 206 -0.07 1.31 -19.18
CA LEU A 206 0.03 0.93 -17.76
C LEU A 206 -1.34 0.83 -17.08
N ARG A 207 -2.36 1.47 -17.65
CA ARG A 207 -3.75 1.40 -17.18
C ARG A 207 -4.71 1.21 -18.34
N LYS A 208 -5.85 0.59 -18.04
CA LYS A 208 -7.02 0.56 -18.93
C LYS A 208 -7.99 1.64 -18.47
N ALA A 209 -8.44 2.47 -19.40
CA ALA A 209 -9.36 3.57 -19.13
C ALA A 209 -10.57 3.11 -18.29
N GLY A 210 -10.83 3.83 -17.19
CA GLY A 210 -11.95 3.60 -16.28
C GLY A 210 -11.87 2.34 -15.41
N THR A 211 -10.81 1.53 -15.51
CA THR A 211 -10.70 0.26 -14.77
C THR A 211 -9.88 0.43 -13.50
N TRP A 212 -10.43 0.13 -12.33
CA TRP A 212 -9.67 0.17 -11.08
C TRP A 212 -8.65 -0.97 -10.97
N THR A 213 -7.43 -0.63 -10.57
CA THR A 213 -6.39 -1.60 -10.17
C THR A 213 -6.15 -1.56 -8.66
N CYS A 214 -5.45 -2.56 -8.12
CA CYS A 214 -5.08 -2.57 -6.70
C CYS A 214 -4.26 -1.34 -6.30
N ALA A 215 -3.33 -0.90 -7.16
CA ALA A 215 -2.55 0.31 -6.93
C ALA A 215 -3.43 1.58 -6.91
N ASP A 216 -4.45 1.66 -7.76
CA ASP A 216 -5.35 2.83 -7.79
C ASP A 216 -6.23 2.90 -6.53
N VAL A 217 -6.78 1.74 -6.11
CA VAL A 217 -7.53 1.64 -4.85
C VAL A 217 -6.64 1.97 -3.65
N GLU A 218 -5.39 1.51 -3.64
CA GLU A 218 -4.44 1.85 -2.60
C GLU A 218 -4.17 3.35 -2.52
N MET A 219 -4.02 4.03 -3.65
CA MET A 219 -3.87 5.50 -3.68
C MET A 219 -5.10 6.21 -3.10
N ALA A 220 -6.31 5.75 -3.44
CA ALA A 220 -7.54 6.30 -2.86
C ALA A 220 -7.61 6.09 -1.34
N LEU A 221 -7.31 4.89 -0.85
CA LEU A 221 -7.30 4.58 0.58
C LEU A 221 -6.17 5.31 1.33
N PHE A 222 -5.01 5.51 0.70
CA PHE A 222 -3.93 6.33 1.24
C PHE A 222 -4.36 7.80 1.40
N SER A 223 -5.08 8.33 0.42
CA SER A 223 -5.64 9.69 0.47
C SER A 223 -6.63 9.83 1.63
N PHE A 224 -7.59 8.90 1.73
CA PHE A 224 -8.53 8.82 2.86
C PHE A 224 -7.79 8.79 4.20
N ALA A 225 -6.80 7.91 4.33
CA ALA A 225 -6.04 7.77 5.57
C ALA A 225 -5.26 9.04 5.91
N SER A 226 -4.69 9.71 4.91
CA SER A 226 -3.94 10.95 5.07
C SER A 226 -4.83 12.09 5.56
N GLN A 227 -6.06 12.21 5.05
CA GLN A 227 -7.03 13.21 5.48
C GLN A 227 -7.44 13.02 6.94
N HIS A 228 -7.67 11.77 7.37
CA HIS A 228 -8.04 11.44 8.75
C HIS A 228 -6.90 11.69 9.74
N ILE A 229 -5.66 11.39 9.34
CA ILE A 229 -4.49 11.66 10.19
C ILE A 229 -4.23 13.18 10.29
N ALA A 230 -4.38 13.93 9.20
CA ALA A 230 -4.18 15.39 9.21
C ALA A 230 -5.27 16.11 10.02
N GLY A 231 -6.51 15.61 10.01
CA GLY A 231 -7.63 16.16 10.78
C GLY A 231 -7.46 16.12 12.31
N HIS A 232 -6.47 15.40 12.84
CA HIS A 232 -6.18 15.30 14.27
C HIS A 232 -5.03 16.20 14.75
N PHE A 233 -4.48 17.06 13.88
CA PHE A 233 -3.57 18.12 14.27
C PHE A 233 -4.29 19.48 14.23
N PRO A 234 -4.77 20.03 15.37
CA PRO A 234 -5.03 21.46 15.43
C PRO A 234 -3.71 22.20 15.19
N ALA A 235 -3.79 23.38 14.57
CA ALA A 235 -2.67 24.21 14.11
C ALA A 235 -1.67 24.69 15.21
N ASN A 236 -1.68 24.10 16.42
CA ASN A 236 -0.82 24.49 17.54
C ASN A 236 -0.19 23.28 18.24
N GLY A 237 1.04 22.93 17.83
CA GLY A 237 2.04 22.25 18.66
C GLY A 237 1.87 20.74 18.93
N PRO A 238 2.94 20.03 19.31
CA PRO A 238 2.91 18.59 19.52
C PRO A 238 2.22 18.25 20.85
N GLN A 239 1.04 17.63 20.78
CA GLN A 239 0.46 16.95 21.94
C GLN A 239 1.08 15.56 22.09
N LYS A 240 1.38 15.17 23.33
CA LYS A 240 1.88 13.84 23.70
C LYS A 240 0.88 12.78 23.26
N VAL A 241 1.34 11.87 22.41
CA VAL A 241 0.60 10.66 22.00
C VAL A 241 0.36 9.81 23.25
N THR A 242 -0.92 9.61 23.60
CA THR A 242 -1.32 8.75 24.72
C THR A 242 -1.54 7.33 24.17
N PRO A 243 -0.91 6.28 24.73
CA PRO A 243 -1.17 4.91 24.31
C PRO A 243 -2.63 4.54 24.59
N CYS A 244 -3.26 3.78 23.69
CA CYS A 244 -4.58 3.22 23.96
C CYS A 244 -4.45 2.29 25.16
N ARG A 245 -5.10 2.63 26.28
CA ARG A 245 -5.36 1.67 27.34
C ARG A 245 -6.33 0.64 26.77
N SER A 246 -5.88 -0.59 26.62
CA SER A 246 -6.77 -1.73 26.54
C SER A 246 -7.69 -1.68 27.76
N LEU A 247 -8.98 -1.52 27.53
CA LEU A 247 -9.98 -1.88 28.53
C LEU A 247 -9.92 -3.40 28.62
N GLU A 248 -9.15 -3.89 29.60
CA GLU A 248 -9.29 -5.24 30.10
C GLU A 248 -10.67 -5.33 30.77
N THR A 249 -11.55 -6.15 30.19
CA THR A 249 -12.72 -6.72 30.86
C THR A 249 -12.53 -8.22 30.94
#